data_AF-A0A4Z0M7F5-F1
#
_entry.id   AF-A0A4Z0M7F5-F1
#
_cell.length_a   1.000
_cell.length_b   1.000
_cell.length_c   1.000
_cell.angle_alpha   90.00
_cell.angle_beta   90.00
_cell.angle_gamma   90.00
#
_symmetry.space_group_name_H-M   'P 1'
#
loop_
_entity.id
_entity.type
_entity.pdbx_description
1 polymer ?
#
loop_
_entity_poly.entity_id
_entity_poly.type
_entity_poly.pdbx_seq_one_letter_code
_entity_poly.pdbx_strand_id
1 'polypeptide(L)'
;MIWAHNRNCDQSVSFHRRSTMRFMVRSFILCLSFLLFATGATAAPADSRGVYWTEFDRVRSANLNGSNPQTLTSAILTSPVALTLEPASAKLYWVDATSREISRSNLDGSDIEFVFKPAPLPGGGGLRDVQLDVAAGQLYIVDIGYNRIQRADLDGSNVVTLVRTPGGNTARLALDLPAGKMYWTNHGEFGSGQGIFRANLDGTGVEELPIPGLAEPWGIALDTAAGKVYWTDSGSGTINRANLDGSGAETLLSGLSAPWELELDLANGRIFWADILANKIQSANLDGSGLTDLVDTGLVDPSGVAYDAQQDVLYFSDGDGSRIYQVKPDGSDLAVLIDAGVSSPFQVAVDPLREKVYWSEASGNIWRSDLDGSAAEILFGGLGAVTDVEVDPLRGYLYWGGVGGIYRARLDGSGQRLLTPGFDVFGIGLDNANGKIYWTETSPNRAVVKRANLNGSNQEELYSEVGFSAFAGDIAVDGRGGRIYFSNILGILSADLDGQNVSTLVPGLQAPIGVDLDLRRGKVYWAESGRGRIARANLDGSNVTPVVLLAPFTIGLDVQPLP
;
A
#
# COMPACT_ATOMS: atom_id res chain seq x y z
N MET A 1 50.88 -8.82 -33.47
CA MET A 1 50.38 -10.15 -33.87
C MET A 1 49.52 -10.66 -32.73
N ILE A 2 48.27 -11.12 -32.91
CA ILE A 2 47.41 -11.10 -34.11
C ILE A 2 46.09 -10.40 -33.76
N TRP A 3 45.48 -9.76 -34.77
CA TRP A 3 44.21 -9.06 -34.70
C TRP A 3 43.11 -9.98 -35.28
N ALA A 4 41.95 -10.05 -34.65
CA ALA A 4 40.79 -10.77 -35.19
C ALA A 4 39.55 -9.88 -35.08
N HIS A 5 39.17 -9.30 -36.22
CA HIS A 5 38.05 -8.38 -36.37
C HIS A 5 37.02 -9.05 -37.28
N ASN A 6 35.73 -9.00 -36.95
CA ASN A 6 34.69 -9.15 -37.97
C ASN A 6 33.46 -8.32 -37.59
N ARG A 7 32.63 -7.96 -38.58
CA ARG A 7 31.60 -6.92 -38.46
C ARG A 7 30.23 -7.36 -39.01
N ASN A 8 29.24 -6.50 -38.74
CA ASN A 8 27.91 -6.42 -39.37
C ASN A 8 26.95 -7.56 -38.94
N CYS A 9 25.63 -7.35 -38.87
CA CYS A 9 24.81 -6.28 -39.50
C CYS A 9 23.89 -5.55 -38.51
N ASP A 10 23.39 -4.39 -38.95
CA ASP A 10 22.11 -3.85 -38.48
C ASP A 10 20.96 -4.85 -38.71
N GLN A 11 19.97 -4.85 -37.82
CA GLN A 11 18.57 -4.64 -38.22
C GLN A 11 17.77 -4.01 -37.06
N SER A 12 16.87 -3.11 -37.41
CA SER A 12 15.94 -2.43 -36.49
C SER A 12 14.77 -3.34 -36.11
N VAL A 13 14.39 -3.37 -34.83
CA VAL A 13 13.09 -3.90 -34.39
C VAL A 13 12.39 -2.84 -33.55
N SER A 14 11.24 -2.40 -34.02
CA SER A 14 10.35 -1.46 -33.33
C SER A 14 9.41 -2.20 -32.37
N PHE A 15 9.28 -1.75 -31.13
CA PHE A 15 8.13 -2.12 -30.31
C PHE A 15 6.95 -1.19 -30.60
N HIS A 16 5.83 -1.78 -31.02
CA HIS A 16 4.55 -1.09 -31.15
C HIS A 16 3.78 -1.14 -29.82
N ARG A 17 3.03 -0.06 -29.56
CA ARG A 17 2.19 0.14 -28.38
C ARG A 17 0.69 -0.19 -28.70
N ARG A 18 -0.22 -0.06 -27.71
CA ARG A 18 -1.71 -0.26 -27.72
C ARG A 18 -2.20 -1.73 -27.56
N SER A 19 -3.43 -2.09 -27.13
CA SER A 19 -4.70 -1.33 -26.89
C SER A 19 -5.72 -1.99 -25.90
N THR A 20 -5.93 -1.40 -24.71
CA THR A 20 -7.12 -0.65 -24.21
C THR A 20 -8.60 -0.79 -24.71
N MET A 21 -9.60 -0.37 -23.90
CA MET A 21 -11.08 -0.29 -24.18
C MET A 21 -11.88 0.83 -23.42
N ARG A 22 -13.21 1.00 -23.67
CA ARG A 22 -14.14 1.94 -22.96
C ARG A 22 -15.26 1.26 -22.13
N PHE A 23 -15.77 1.95 -21.09
CA PHE A 23 -17.10 1.77 -20.42
C PHE A 23 -18.31 2.26 -21.31
N MET A 24 -19.63 2.12 -21.01
CA MET A 24 -20.40 2.18 -19.73
C MET A 24 -21.92 1.83 -19.87
N VAL A 25 -22.71 1.65 -18.76
CA VAL A 25 -24.16 2.06 -18.49
C VAL A 25 -24.86 1.21 -17.36
N ARG A 26 -25.85 1.65 -16.53
CA ARG A 26 -26.10 2.88 -15.70
C ARG A 26 -27.34 2.74 -14.74
N SER A 27 -27.28 3.33 -13.53
CA SER A 27 -28.37 4.02 -12.74
C SER A 27 -29.44 3.36 -11.80
N PHE A 28 -29.35 3.67 -10.49
CA PHE A 28 -30.32 4.25 -9.48
C PHE A 28 -31.78 3.76 -9.15
N ILE A 29 -32.17 3.80 -7.84
CA ILE A 29 -33.38 4.46 -7.19
C ILE A 29 -33.52 4.17 -5.65
N LEU A 30 -34.29 4.99 -4.86
CA LEU A 30 -34.51 4.94 -3.38
C LEU A 30 -35.92 4.46 -2.92
N CYS A 31 -36.09 4.00 -1.65
CA CYS A 31 -37.23 4.34 -0.75
C CYS A 31 -37.06 3.98 0.76
N LEU A 32 -38.12 4.07 1.60
CA LEU A 32 -38.04 4.33 3.07
C LEU A 32 -38.85 3.39 4.03
N SER A 33 -38.25 3.06 5.20
CA SER A 33 -38.81 2.91 6.59
C SER A 33 -40.05 2.07 6.98
N PHE A 34 -39.98 1.33 8.11
CA PHE A 34 -41.09 1.09 9.09
C PHE A 34 -40.58 0.68 10.50
N LEU A 35 -41.43 0.75 11.55
CA LEU A 35 -41.13 0.36 12.96
C LEU A 35 -42.09 -0.74 13.50
N LEU A 36 -41.61 -1.60 14.41
CA LEU A 36 -42.17 -1.75 15.79
C LEU A 36 -41.27 -2.62 16.73
N PHE A 37 -41.69 -2.81 17.99
CA PHE A 37 -40.91 -3.37 19.11
C PHE A 37 -41.12 -4.88 19.39
N ALA A 38 -40.12 -5.46 20.09
CA ALA A 38 -40.23 -6.34 21.28
C ALA A 38 -39.71 -7.80 21.18
N THR A 39 -38.69 -8.07 22.02
CA THR A 39 -38.36 -9.33 22.73
C THR A 39 -38.29 -10.65 21.96
N GLY A 40 -37.08 -11.24 21.92
CA GLY A 40 -36.84 -12.65 21.58
C GLY A 40 -35.73 -12.79 20.54
N ALA A 41 -34.70 -13.58 20.87
CA ALA A 41 -33.48 -13.73 20.07
C ALA A 41 -33.73 -13.90 18.56
N THR A 42 -33.39 -12.88 17.78
CA THR A 42 -33.27 -12.94 16.31
C THR A 42 -31.83 -13.27 15.95
N ALA A 43 -31.62 -14.15 14.97
CA ALA A 43 -30.29 -14.50 14.50
C ALA A 43 -29.53 -13.25 13.99
N ALA A 44 -28.22 -13.21 14.20
CA ALA A 44 -27.34 -12.21 13.62
C ALA A 44 -27.45 -12.23 12.07
N PRO A 45 -27.27 -11.08 11.39
CA PRO A 45 -27.24 -11.03 9.93
C PRO A 45 -26.08 -11.88 9.40
N ALA A 46 -26.24 -12.48 8.22
CA ALA A 46 -25.34 -13.49 7.66
C ALA A 46 -23.92 -13.02 7.26
N ASP A 47 -23.54 -11.80 7.64
CA ASP A 47 -22.23 -11.18 7.41
C ASP A 47 -21.60 -10.67 8.73
N SER A 48 -22.04 -11.18 9.89
CA SER A 48 -21.45 -10.86 11.21
C SER A 48 -20.09 -11.55 11.42
N ARG A 49 -19.16 -11.44 10.46
CA ARG A 49 -17.79 -11.99 10.57
C ARG A 49 -16.76 -11.03 9.97
N GLY A 50 -15.69 -10.78 10.73
CA GLY A 50 -14.66 -9.80 10.37
C GLY A 50 -13.27 -10.42 10.26
N VAL A 51 -12.49 -9.89 9.32
CA VAL A 51 -11.02 -10.02 9.30
C VAL A 51 -10.42 -8.75 9.89
N TYR A 52 -9.43 -8.91 10.77
CA TYR A 52 -8.73 -7.84 11.47
C TYR A 52 -7.25 -7.90 11.10
N TRP A 53 -6.61 -6.76 10.84
CA TRP A 53 -5.18 -6.72 10.51
C TRP A 53 -4.46 -5.48 11.07
N THR A 54 -3.15 -5.62 11.30
CA THR A 54 -2.28 -4.47 11.61
C THR A 54 -1.75 -3.85 10.32
N GLU A 55 -1.66 -2.53 10.30
CA GLU A 55 -1.03 -1.74 9.23
C GLU A 55 0.25 -1.07 9.75
N PHE A 56 0.95 -0.25 8.94
CA PHE A 56 2.19 0.39 9.39
C PHE A 56 2.01 1.29 10.64
N ASP A 57 0.85 1.95 10.76
CA ASP A 57 0.57 2.96 11.77
C ASP A 57 -0.85 2.85 12.39
N ARG A 58 -1.57 1.75 12.18
CA ARG A 58 -2.97 1.60 12.62
C ARG A 58 -3.42 0.14 12.73
N VAL A 59 -4.62 -0.08 13.26
CA VAL A 59 -5.33 -1.38 13.21
C VAL A 59 -6.64 -1.21 12.44
N ARG A 60 -7.02 -2.24 11.68
CA ARG A 60 -8.08 -2.21 10.68
C ARG A 60 -8.99 -3.43 10.79
N SER A 61 -10.16 -3.35 10.15
CA SER A 61 -11.01 -4.50 9.91
C SER A 61 -11.76 -4.40 8.58
N ALA A 62 -12.30 -5.52 8.10
CA ALA A 62 -13.25 -5.63 6.99
C ALA A 62 -14.13 -6.88 7.18
N ASN A 63 -15.19 -7.00 6.38
CA ASN A 63 -15.98 -8.24 6.31
C ASN A 63 -15.14 -9.38 5.70
N LEU A 64 -15.47 -10.67 5.95
CA LEU A 64 -14.72 -11.83 5.39
C LEU A 64 -14.70 -11.93 3.84
N ASN A 65 -15.46 -11.07 3.16
CA ASN A 65 -15.50 -10.93 1.70
C ASN A 65 -14.71 -9.70 1.20
N GLY A 66 -13.93 -9.05 2.06
CA GLY A 66 -13.13 -7.86 1.74
C GLY A 66 -13.89 -6.53 1.76
N SER A 67 -15.23 -6.55 1.83
CA SER A 67 -16.04 -5.33 1.83
C SER A 67 -16.03 -4.59 3.17
N ASN A 68 -16.42 -3.31 3.15
CA ASN A 68 -16.52 -2.45 4.33
C ASN A 68 -15.20 -2.32 5.15
N PRO A 69 -14.08 -1.90 4.54
CA PRO A 69 -12.83 -1.70 5.27
C PRO A 69 -12.88 -0.48 6.21
N GLN A 70 -12.59 -0.69 7.50
CA GLN A 70 -12.64 0.30 8.58
C GLN A 70 -11.28 0.47 9.27
N THR A 71 -11.06 1.62 9.90
CA THR A 71 -9.88 1.90 10.75
C THR A 71 -10.33 2.02 12.19
N LEU A 72 -9.73 1.23 13.09
CA LEU A 72 -10.16 1.09 14.48
C LEU A 72 -9.39 2.00 15.44
N THR A 73 -8.14 2.33 15.12
CA THR A 73 -7.28 3.17 15.97
C THR A 73 -7.46 4.65 15.66
N SER A 74 -7.93 5.42 16.64
CA SER A 74 -8.13 6.88 16.54
C SER A 74 -6.83 7.70 16.60
N ALA A 75 -5.71 7.06 16.89
CA ALA A 75 -4.37 7.65 16.90
C ALA A 75 -3.41 6.85 15.99
N ILE A 76 -2.39 7.55 15.47
CA ILE A 76 -1.31 6.97 14.69
C ILE A 76 -0.41 6.16 15.64
N LEU A 77 -0.36 4.85 15.45
CA LEU A 77 0.53 3.92 16.14
C LEU A 77 1.95 4.00 15.56
N THR A 78 2.95 3.51 16.29
CA THR A 78 4.37 3.64 15.91
C THR A 78 4.94 2.40 15.22
N SER A 79 4.44 1.20 15.53
CA SER A 79 4.61 -0.02 14.72
C SER A 79 3.74 -1.17 15.28
N PRO A 80 2.45 -1.32 14.88
CA PRO A 80 1.63 -2.42 15.34
C PRO A 80 1.96 -3.72 14.58
N VAL A 81 2.44 -4.74 15.31
CA VAL A 81 3.04 -5.95 14.72
C VAL A 81 2.26 -7.25 14.94
N ALA A 82 1.26 -7.25 15.82
CA ALA A 82 0.43 -8.42 16.09
C ALA A 82 -0.90 -7.96 16.70
N LEU A 83 -1.93 -8.79 16.57
CA LEU A 83 -3.21 -8.61 17.23
C LEU A 83 -3.86 -9.96 17.56
N THR A 84 -4.80 -9.97 18.50
CA THR A 84 -5.58 -11.16 18.90
C THR A 84 -6.91 -10.73 19.51
N LEU A 85 -7.94 -11.56 19.34
CA LEU A 85 -9.32 -11.29 19.76
C LEU A 85 -9.72 -12.06 21.02
N GLU A 86 -10.58 -11.44 21.84
CA GLU A 86 -11.24 -12.05 22.99
C GLU A 86 -12.76 -12.11 22.71
N PRO A 87 -13.27 -13.15 22.01
CA PRO A 87 -14.61 -13.10 21.42
C PRO A 87 -15.75 -12.98 22.44
N ALA A 88 -15.56 -13.54 23.65
CA ALA A 88 -16.58 -13.56 24.70
C ALA A 88 -16.86 -12.19 25.33
N SER A 89 -15.92 -11.25 25.26
CA SER A 89 -16.06 -9.88 25.78
C SER A 89 -16.02 -8.81 24.67
N ALA A 90 -15.91 -9.23 23.41
CA ALA A 90 -15.78 -8.36 22.24
C ALA A 90 -14.60 -7.37 22.34
N LYS A 91 -13.45 -7.84 22.85
CA LYS A 91 -12.19 -7.07 22.91
C LYS A 91 -11.20 -7.50 21.83
N LEU A 92 -10.46 -6.52 21.30
CA LEU A 92 -9.35 -6.67 20.36
C LEU A 92 -8.08 -6.17 21.04
N TYR A 93 -7.04 -6.99 21.12
CA TYR A 93 -5.73 -6.65 21.67
C TYR A 93 -4.73 -6.47 20.50
N TRP A 94 -3.77 -5.56 20.62
CA TRP A 94 -2.66 -5.41 19.67
C TRP A 94 -1.35 -5.06 20.36
N VAL A 95 -0.25 -5.41 19.67
CA VAL A 95 1.13 -5.14 20.09
C VAL A 95 1.70 -4.01 19.23
N ASP A 96 2.05 -2.87 19.83
CA ASP A 96 2.98 -1.91 19.21
C ASP A 96 4.42 -2.26 19.63
N ALA A 97 5.22 -2.70 18.67
CA ALA A 97 6.59 -3.13 18.90
C ALA A 97 7.51 -1.97 19.29
N THR A 98 7.35 -0.81 18.66
CA THR A 98 8.25 0.34 18.78
C THR A 98 8.03 1.08 20.10
N SER A 99 6.78 1.30 20.49
CA SER A 99 6.44 1.82 21.82
C SER A 99 6.67 0.78 22.93
N ARG A 100 6.76 -0.51 22.56
CA ARG A 100 6.77 -1.71 23.42
C ARG A 100 5.50 -1.81 24.27
N GLU A 101 4.33 -1.64 23.67
CA GLU A 101 3.05 -1.64 24.38
C GLU A 101 2.11 -2.73 23.86
N ILE A 102 1.32 -3.30 24.76
CA ILE A 102 0.10 -4.03 24.43
C ILE A 102 -1.07 -3.18 24.92
N SER A 103 -2.01 -2.93 24.01
CA SER A 103 -3.24 -2.19 24.27
C SER A 103 -4.43 -2.99 23.75
N ARG A 104 -5.64 -2.62 24.18
CA ARG A 104 -6.88 -3.26 23.71
C ARG A 104 -7.99 -2.23 23.46
N SER A 105 -9.00 -2.62 22.69
CA SER A 105 -10.22 -1.85 22.43
C SER A 105 -11.43 -2.79 22.38
N ASN A 106 -12.63 -2.22 22.27
CA ASN A 106 -13.79 -2.93 21.71
C ASN A 106 -13.53 -3.26 20.22
N LEU A 107 -14.29 -4.20 19.64
CA LEU A 107 -14.15 -4.62 18.23
C LEU A 107 -14.40 -3.51 17.18
N ASP A 108 -15.01 -2.40 17.57
CA ASP A 108 -15.25 -1.21 16.76
C ASP A 108 -14.19 -0.10 16.94
N GLY A 109 -13.15 -0.35 17.75
CA GLY A 109 -12.10 0.62 18.06
C GLY A 109 -12.40 1.57 19.23
N SER A 110 -13.59 1.48 19.84
CA SER A 110 -13.93 2.26 21.05
C SER A 110 -13.28 1.69 22.32
N ASP A 111 -13.29 2.45 23.42
CA ASP A 111 -12.72 2.08 24.73
C ASP A 111 -11.27 1.53 24.66
N ILE A 112 -10.38 2.32 24.06
CA ILE A 112 -8.95 2.01 23.99
C ILE A 112 -8.32 2.08 25.40
N GLU A 113 -7.83 0.93 25.86
CA GLU A 113 -7.19 0.72 27.16
C GLU A 113 -5.74 0.26 26.98
N PHE A 114 -4.86 0.71 27.86
CA PHE A 114 -3.48 0.22 27.98
C PHE A 114 -3.44 -1.05 28.84
N VAL A 115 -2.69 -2.07 28.41
CA VAL A 115 -2.61 -3.37 29.11
C VAL A 115 -1.21 -3.65 29.65
N PHE A 116 -0.16 -3.61 28.81
CA PHE A 116 1.19 -4.04 29.22
C PHE A 116 2.31 -3.21 28.60
N LYS A 117 3.35 -2.92 29.39
CA LYS A 117 4.62 -2.31 28.95
C LYS A 117 5.79 -2.86 29.77
N PRO A 118 6.74 -3.58 29.17
CA PRO A 118 7.96 -4.02 29.85
C PRO A 118 8.94 -2.85 30.03
N ALA A 119 10.08 -3.13 30.67
CA ALA A 119 11.15 -2.15 30.82
C ALA A 119 11.65 -1.61 29.45
N PRO A 120 12.10 -0.34 29.38
CA PRO A 120 12.65 0.24 28.15
C PRO A 120 13.94 -0.45 27.69
N LEU A 121 14.11 -0.55 26.38
CA LEU A 121 15.35 -1.01 25.74
C LEU A 121 16.06 0.13 25.00
N PRO A 122 17.41 0.21 25.04
CA PRO A 122 18.16 1.12 24.18
C PRO A 122 17.96 0.75 22.71
N GLY A 123 17.36 1.66 21.93
CA GLY A 123 17.06 1.47 20.51
C GLY A 123 15.57 1.35 20.17
N GLY A 124 14.71 1.06 21.16
CA GLY A 124 13.28 0.77 20.93
C GLY A 124 13.02 -0.63 20.37
N GLY A 125 11.76 -0.95 20.10
CA GLY A 125 11.37 -2.23 19.50
C GLY A 125 11.25 -3.41 20.49
N GLY A 126 10.61 -4.50 20.05
CA GLY A 126 10.91 -5.85 20.53
C GLY A 126 9.84 -6.59 21.32
N LEU A 127 8.58 -6.12 21.38
CA LEU A 127 7.45 -7.05 21.49
C LEU A 127 7.09 -7.52 20.08
N ARG A 128 6.63 -8.77 19.92
CA ARG A 128 6.38 -9.38 18.60
C ARG A 128 4.99 -9.99 18.41
N ASP A 129 4.41 -10.51 19.49
CA ASP A 129 3.16 -11.28 19.44
C ASP A 129 2.52 -11.38 20.83
N VAL A 130 1.21 -11.60 20.87
CA VAL A 130 0.42 -11.85 22.09
C VAL A 130 -0.74 -12.80 21.79
N GLN A 131 -0.95 -13.78 22.67
CA GLN A 131 -1.99 -14.80 22.58
C GLN A 131 -2.74 -14.92 23.92
N LEU A 132 -4.00 -15.37 23.90
CA LEU A 132 -4.88 -15.37 25.08
C LEU A 132 -5.25 -16.78 25.55
N ASP A 133 -5.14 -17.02 26.86
CA ASP A 133 -5.96 -18.03 27.55
C ASP A 133 -7.00 -17.30 28.41
N VAL A 134 -8.14 -17.00 27.80
CA VAL A 134 -9.26 -16.28 28.43
C VAL A 134 -9.86 -17.08 29.59
N ALA A 135 -9.78 -18.41 29.56
CA ALA A 135 -10.34 -19.28 30.58
C ALA A 135 -9.45 -19.36 31.84
N ALA A 136 -8.12 -19.30 31.67
CA ALA A 136 -7.18 -19.14 32.78
C ALA A 136 -6.98 -17.68 33.21
N GLY A 137 -7.43 -16.71 32.40
CA GLY A 137 -7.24 -15.28 32.64
C GLY A 137 -5.83 -14.79 32.33
N GLN A 138 -5.17 -15.32 31.30
CA GLN A 138 -3.73 -15.15 31.06
C GLN A 138 -3.40 -14.67 29.63
N LEU A 139 -2.43 -13.77 29.54
CA LEU A 139 -1.73 -13.36 28.32
C LEU A 139 -0.46 -14.19 28.15
N TYR A 140 -0.15 -14.63 26.94
CA TYR A 140 1.14 -15.20 26.55
C TYR A 140 1.81 -14.24 25.55
N ILE A 141 3.03 -13.79 25.84
CA ILE A 141 3.65 -12.62 25.18
C ILE A 141 5.03 -12.99 24.64
N VAL A 142 5.30 -12.67 23.37
CA VAL A 142 6.63 -12.82 22.75
C VAL A 142 7.40 -11.50 22.83
N ASP A 143 8.48 -11.50 23.62
CA ASP A 143 9.35 -10.35 23.86
C ASP A 143 10.77 -10.65 23.33
N ILE A 144 10.93 -10.53 22.01
CA ILE A 144 12.20 -10.71 21.31
C ILE A 144 13.28 -9.73 21.81
N GLY A 145 12.89 -8.56 22.31
CA GLY A 145 13.83 -7.59 22.90
C GLY A 145 14.57 -8.11 24.14
N TYR A 146 14.06 -9.18 24.77
CA TYR A 146 14.71 -9.89 25.87
C TYR A 146 14.83 -11.41 25.61
N ASN A 147 14.69 -11.86 24.36
CA ASN A 147 14.81 -13.26 23.92
C ASN A 147 13.97 -14.24 24.77
N ARG A 148 12.66 -14.00 24.88
CA ARG A 148 11.77 -14.78 25.76
C ARG A 148 10.30 -14.84 25.33
N ILE A 149 9.65 -15.92 25.77
CA ILE A 149 8.19 -16.05 25.84
C ILE A 149 7.79 -15.88 27.33
N GLN A 150 6.82 -15.01 27.56
CA GLN A 150 6.32 -14.63 28.88
C GLN A 150 4.85 -15.02 29.06
N ARG A 151 4.41 -14.99 30.32
CA ARG A 151 3.00 -15.03 30.69
C ARG A 151 2.67 -13.89 31.66
N ALA A 152 1.48 -13.33 31.55
CA ALA A 152 0.93 -12.33 32.46
C ALA A 152 -0.56 -12.63 32.71
N ASP A 153 -1.20 -11.93 33.63
CA ASP A 153 -2.67 -11.92 33.74
C ASP A 153 -3.27 -10.96 32.68
N LEU A 154 -4.59 -11.04 32.39
CA LEU A 154 -5.24 -10.20 31.36
C LEU A 154 -5.13 -8.67 31.59
N ASP A 155 -4.74 -8.22 32.78
CA ASP A 155 -4.46 -6.82 33.11
C ASP A 155 -2.97 -6.43 32.98
N GLY A 156 -2.14 -7.33 32.43
CA GLY A 156 -0.70 -7.15 32.28
C GLY A 156 0.11 -7.37 33.57
N SER A 157 -0.52 -7.77 34.67
CA SER A 157 0.15 -8.03 35.95
C SER A 157 0.74 -9.46 36.06
N ASN A 158 1.33 -9.79 37.22
CA ASN A 158 1.86 -11.12 37.57
C ASN A 158 2.79 -11.77 36.53
N VAL A 159 3.62 -10.93 35.89
CA VAL A 159 4.47 -11.29 34.73
C VAL A 159 5.55 -12.31 35.09
N VAL A 160 5.51 -13.48 34.44
CA VAL A 160 6.48 -14.59 34.53
C VAL A 160 7.19 -14.77 33.18
N THR A 161 8.44 -15.24 33.19
CA THR A 161 9.13 -15.73 31.98
C THR A 161 8.98 -17.25 31.92
N LEU A 162 8.35 -17.79 30.87
CA LEU A 162 8.15 -19.23 30.69
C LEU A 162 9.37 -19.87 30.02
N VAL A 163 9.73 -19.34 28.85
CA VAL A 163 10.79 -19.88 27.99
C VAL A 163 11.75 -18.75 27.61
N ARG A 164 13.06 -19.04 27.61
CA ARG A 164 14.05 -18.20 26.95
C ARG A 164 14.26 -18.75 25.54
N THR A 165 14.34 -17.88 24.54
CA THR A 165 14.53 -18.24 23.12
C THR A 165 15.86 -17.68 22.61
N PRO A 166 17.01 -18.35 22.89
CA PRO A 166 18.32 -17.90 22.44
C PRO A 166 18.35 -17.76 20.91
N GLY A 167 18.75 -16.58 20.43
CA GLY A 167 18.69 -16.20 19.03
C GLY A 167 17.70 -15.07 18.74
N GLY A 168 16.64 -14.91 19.57
CA GLY A 168 15.73 -13.76 19.49
C GLY A 168 14.73 -13.75 18.34
N ASN A 169 14.86 -14.67 17.37
CA ASN A 169 14.10 -14.64 16.13
C ASN A 169 12.72 -15.32 16.21
N THR A 170 12.08 -15.30 17.39
CA THR A 170 10.74 -15.85 17.60
C THR A 170 9.71 -14.96 16.92
N ALA A 171 8.99 -15.48 15.92
CA ALA A 171 8.06 -14.71 15.10
C ALA A 171 6.64 -14.72 15.70
N ARG A 172 6.06 -15.90 15.90
CA ARG A 172 4.68 -16.10 16.38
C ARG A 172 4.51 -17.29 17.31
N LEU A 173 3.42 -17.25 18.07
CA LEU A 173 2.99 -18.19 19.08
C LEU A 173 1.55 -18.63 18.78
N ALA A 174 1.24 -19.91 18.97
CA ALA A 174 -0.12 -20.44 18.94
C ALA A 174 -0.35 -21.38 20.13
N LEU A 175 -1.57 -21.40 20.66
CA LEU A 175 -1.91 -22.11 21.90
C LEU A 175 -2.86 -23.30 21.66
N ASP A 176 -2.45 -24.48 22.13
CA ASP A 176 -3.29 -25.67 22.22
C ASP A 176 -3.70 -25.83 23.69
N LEU A 177 -4.70 -25.01 24.07
CA LEU A 177 -5.25 -24.97 25.42
C LEU A 177 -5.78 -26.33 25.89
N PRO A 178 -6.49 -27.15 25.06
CA PRO A 178 -6.95 -28.48 25.45
C PRO A 178 -5.83 -29.46 25.81
N ALA A 179 -4.68 -29.44 25.11
CA ALA A 179 -3.53 -30.28 25.44
C ALA A 179 -2.56 -29.65 26.46
N GLY A 180 -2.78 -28.39 26.85
CA GLY A 180 -1.88 -27.64 27.73
C GLY A 180 -0.55 -27.29 27.06
N LYS A 181 -0.54 -27.05 25.74
CA LYS A 181 0.66 -26.81 24.92
C LYS A 181 0.68 -25.41 24.30
N MET A 182 1.88 -24.92 24.02
CA MET A 182 2.13 -23.78 23.14
C MET A 182 3.15 -24.14 22.06
N TYR A 183 2.98 -23.56 20.88
CA TYR A 183 3.79 -23.77 19.68
C TYR A 183 4.33 -22.44 19.19
N TRP A 184 5.57 -22.36 18.72
CA TRP A 184 6.10 -21.11 18.15
C TRP A 184 7.05 -21.34 16.98
N THR A 185 7.15 -20.33 16.13
CA THR A 185 8.09 -20.22 15.01
C THR A 185 9.32 -19.43 15.42
N ASN A 186 10.50 -19.88 15.01
CA ASN A 186 11.68 -19.05 14.89
C ASN A 186 12.06 -18.96 13.39
N HIS A 187 11.94 -17.77 12.79
CA HIS A 187 12.28 -17.56 11.37
C HIS A 187 13.80 -17.63 11.13
N GLY A 188 14.59 -17.25 12.13
CA GLY A 188 16.05 -17.32 12.11
C GLY A 188 16.72 -16.13 11.41
N GLU A 189 17.96 -15.87 11.79
CA GLU A 189 18.89 -15.00 11.07
C GLU A 189 20.22 -15.75 10.94
N PHE A 190 20.91 -15.56 9.82
CA PHE A 190 22.25 -16.12 9.55
C PHE A 190 22.40 -17.64 9.77
N GLY A 191 21.30 -18.41 9.62
CA GLY A 191 21.32 -19.87 9.65
C GLY A 191 21.45 -20.50 11.04
N SER A 192 20.94 -19.85 12.11
CA SER A 192 20.94 -20.43 13.46
C SER A 192 19.64 -20.20 14.22
N GLY A 193 19.21 -21.19 15.01
CA GLY A 193 18.04 -21.12 15.90
C GLY A 193 16.67 -21.15 15.22
N GLN A 194 16.64 -21.28 13.89
CA GLN A 194 15.44 -21.44 13.07
C GLN A 194 14.73 -22.77 13.37
N GLY A 195 13.39 -22.77 13.34
CA GLY A 195 12.59 -24.00 13.46
C GLY A 195 11.16 -23.74 13.91
N ILE A 196 10.38 -24.80 14.06
CA ILE A 196 9.08 -24.78 14.75
C ILE A 196 9.23 -25.59 16.04
N PHE A 197 8.81 -25.01 17.16
CA PHE A 197 9.02 -25.55 18.49
C PHE A 197 7.69 -25.69 19.23
N ARG A 198 7.66 -26.53 20.28
CA ARG A 198 6.56 -26.57 21.24
C ARG A 198 7.03 -26.76 22.67
N ALA A 199 6.18 -26.40 23.62
CA ALA A 199 6.34 -26.62 25.05
C ALA A 199 4.99 -26.81 25.74
N ASN A 200 5.00 -27.12 27.03
CA ASN A 200 3.83 -26.97 27.90
C ASN A 200 3.55 -25.48 28.20
N LEU A 201 2.31 -25.12 28.55
CA LEU A 201 1.91 -23.75 28.93
C LEU A 201 2.57 -23.21 30.22
N ASP A 202 3.32 -24.04 30.95
CA ASP A 202 4.17 -23.63 32.08
C ASP A 202 5.65 -23.38 31.67
N GLY A 203 5.98 -23.54 30.38
CA GLY A 203 7.34 -23.42 29.85
C GLY A 203 8.19 -24.69 29.94
N THR A 204 7.69 -25.78 30.52
CA THR A 204 8.42 -27.06 30.58
C THR A 204 8.29 -27.88 29.29
N GLY A 205 9.22 -28.82 29.07
CA GLY A 205 9.14 -29.74 27.93
C GLY A 205 9.30 -29.06 26.55
N VAL A 206 10.20 -28.09 26.45
CA VAL A 206 10.60 -27.45 25.19
C VAL A 206 11.23 -28.49 24.25
N GLU A 207 10.69 -28.63 23.04
CA GLU A 207 11.24 -29.47 21.97
C GLU A 207 11.02 -28.85 20.58
N GLU A 208 11.88 -29.22 19.64
CA GLU A 208 11.81 -28.83 18.22
C GLU A 208 11.02 -29.87 17.43
N LEU A 209 10.12 -29.44 16.53
CA LEU A 209 9.38 -30.34 15.66
C LEU A 209 10.29 -30.81 14.51
N PRO A 210 10.33 -32.12 14.18
CA PRO A 210 11.25 -32.69 13.19
C PRO A 210 10.81 -32.44 11.73
N ILE A 211 10.64 -31.17 11.36
CA ILE A 211 10.18 -30.72 10.04
C ILE A 211 11.42 -30.33 9.20
N PRO A 212 11.80 -31.11 8.17
CA PRO A 212 12.98 -30.83 7.36
C PRO A 212 12.71 -29.73 6.32
N GLY A 213 13.73 -28.93 6.01
CA GLY A 213 13.73 -28.04 4.84
C GLY A 213 12.98 -26.72 4.98
N LEU A 214 12.64 -26.31 6.20
CA LEU A 214 12.21 -24.93 6.51
C LEU A 214 13.27 -23.92 6.02
N ALA A 215 12.85 -22.74 5.53
CA ALA A 215 13.75 -21.66 5.14
C ALA A 215 13.58 -20.39 6.00
N GLU A 216 12.35 -19.89 6.18
CA GLU A 216 12.01 -18.82 7.13
C GLU A 216 10.56 -18.99 7.65
N PRO A 217 10.30 -19.88 8.62
CA PRO A 217 8.95 -20.11 9.13
C PRO A 217 8.46 -18.93 9.98
N TRP A 218 7.29 -18.36 9.64
CA TRP A 218 6.85 -17.08 10.21
C TRP A 218 5.56 -17.15 11.03
N GLY A 219 4.40 -17.20 10.38
CA GLY A 219 3.07 -17.35 10.99
C GLY A 219 2.77 -18.81 11.34
N ILE A 220 1.98 -19.05 12.38
CA ILE A 220 1.63 -20.39 12.85
C ILE A 220 0.22 -20.42 13.46
N ALA A 221 -0.58 -21.41 13.07
CA ALA A 221 -1.90 -21.66 13.65
C ALA A 221 -2.20 -23.16 13.74
N LEU A 222 -3.20 -23.52 14.56
CA LEU A 222 -3.43 -24.91 14.98
C LEU A 222 -4.88 -25.34 14.73
N ASP A 223 -5.06 -26.48 14.06
CA ASP A 223 -6.31 -27.23 14.10
C ASP A 223 -6.13 -28.35 15.15
N THR A 224 -6.37 -28.00 16.41
CA THR A 224 -6.21 -28.91 17.55
C THR A 224 -7.20 -30.08 17.52
N ALA A 225 -8.34 -29.93 16.83
CA ALA A 225 -9.35 -30.97 16.67
C ALA A 225 -8.94 -32.02 15.62
N ALA A 226 -8.33 -31.61 14.50
CA ALA A 226 -7.75 -32.51 13.51
C ALA A 226 -6.31 -32.95 13.83
N GLY A 227 -5.70 -32.38 14.88
CA GLY A 227 -4.33 -32.66 15.29
C GLY A 227 -3.27 -32.11 14.33
N LYS A 228 -3.49 -30.91 13.76
CA LYS A 228 -2.62 -30.28 12.74
C LYS A 228 -2.03 -28.95 13.19
N VAL A 229 -0.83 -28.67 12.70
CA VAL A 229 -0.18 -27.35 12.70
C VAL A 229 -0.05 -26.86 11.26
N TYR A 230 -0.33 -25.57 11.04
CA TYR A 230 -0.16 -24.87 9.77
C TYR A 230 0.89 -23.76 9.95
N TRP A 231 1.74 -23.51 8.95
CA TRP A 231 2.69 -22.39 8.98
C TRP A 231 2.94 -21.78 7.59
N THR A 232 3.30 -20.50 7.58
CA THR A 232 3.92 -19.83 6.43
C THR A 232 5.43 -20.05 6.46
N ASP A 233 6.08 -20.14 5.30
CA ASP A 233 7.54 -20.09 5.18
C ASP A 233 7.92 -19.06 4.11
N SER A 234 8.42 -17.88 4.55
CA SER A 234 8.64 -16.73 3.67
C SER A 234 9.79 -16.95 2.71
N GLY A 235 10.88 -17.58 3.17
CA GLY A 235 12.05 -17.92 2.36
C GLY A 235 11.77 -19.02 1.33
N SER A 236 10.72 -19.82 1.54
CA SER A 236 10.26 -20.85 0.59
C SER A 236 9.11 -20.38 -0.32
N GLY A 237 8.41 -19.30 0.04
CA GLY A 237 7.21 -18.84 -0.67
C GLY A 237 6.03 -19.82 -0.56
N THR A 238 5.83 -20.45 0.60
CA THR A 238 4.86 -21.54 0.80
C THR A 238 3.96 -21.39 2.03
N ILE A 239 2.81 -22.06 1.99
CA ILE A 239 1.99 -22.39 3.17
C ILE A 239 1.92 -23.92 3.29
N ASN A 240 2.16 -24.41 4.49
CA ASN A 240 2.42 -25.81 4.77
C ASN A 240 1.61 -26.31 5.97
N ARG A 241 1.48 -27.63 6.10
CA ARG A 241 0.80 -28.31 7.20
C ARG A 241 1.59 -29.54 7.66
N ALA A 242 1.50 -29.87 8.95
CA ALA A 242 1.95 -31.15 9.50
C ALA A 242 0.98 -31.61 10.60
N ASN A 243 1.20 -32.81 11.14
CA ASN A 243 0.62 -33.20 12.43
C ASN A 243 1.25 -32.36 13.56
N LEU A 244 0.58 -32.24 14.72
CA LEU A 244 1.10 -31.50 15.89
C LEU A 244 2.45 -31.99 16.43
N ASP A 245 2.94 -33.17 16.02
CA ASP A 245 4.27 -33.71 16.34
C ASP A 245 5.31 -33.50 15.23
N GLY A 246 5.00 -32.68 14.22
CA GLY A 246 5.84 -32.41 13.05
C GLY A 246 5.84 -33.52 11.99
N SER A 247 5.20 -34.67 12.24
CA SER A 247 5.13 -35.75 11.26
C SER A 247 4.13 -35.45 10.13
N GLY A 248 4.37 -36.04 8.95
CA GLY A 248 3.46 -35.87 7.80
C GLY A 248 3.38 -34.44 7.27
N ALA A 249 4.52 -33.73 7.24
CA ALA A 249 4.63 -32.39 6.66
C ALA A 249 4.34 -32.39 5.14
N GLU A 250 3.52 -31.44 4.68
CA GLU A 250 3.10 -31.25 3.30
C GLU A 250 2.96 -29.75 2.96
N THR A 251 3.22 -29.38 1.71
CA THR A 251 2.99 -28.02 1.19
C THR A 251 1.59 -27.94 0.57
N LEU A 252 0.78 -26.98 1.02
CA LEU A 252 -0.58 -26.75 0.52
C LEU A 252 -0.62 -25.72 -0.61
N LEU A 253 0.21 -24.67 -0.49
CA LEU A 253 0.34 -23.57 -1.45
C LEU A 253 1.82 -23.23 -1.67
N SER A 254 2.16 -22.83 -2.89
CA SER A 254 3.53 -22.45 -3.27
C SER A 254 3.51 -21.37 -4.36
N GLY A 255 4.62 -20.64 -4.49
CA GLY A 255 4.72 -19.50 -5.41
C GLY A 255 4.14 -18.20 -4.84
N LEU A 256 4.00 -18.12 -3.51
CA LEU A 256 3.70 -16.89 -2.78
C LEU A 256 4.98 -16.04 -2.67
N SER A 257 4.84 -14.73 -2.57
CA SER A 257 5.96 -13.78 -2.70
C SER A 257 6.72 -13.62 -1.37
N ALA A 258 5.98 -13.40 -0.28
CA ALA A 258 6.45 -13.52 1.10
C ALA A 258 5.24 -13.70 2.05
N PRO A 259 4.72 -14.93 2.19
CA PRO A 259 3.66 -15.21 3.14
C PRO A 259 4.18 -15.04 4.58
N TRP A 260 3.55 -14.18 5.37
CA TRP A 260 3.95 -13.85 6.74
C TRP A 260 2.95 -14.39 7.76
N GLU A 261 1.84 -13.71 8.00
CA GLU A 261 0.86 -14.15 8.99
C GLU A 261 -0.17 -15.10 8.39
N LEU A 262 -0.65 -16.10 9.14
CA LEU A 262 -1.82 -16.89 8.76
C LEU A 262 -2.74 -17.16 9.95
N GLU A 263 -4.04 -17.29 9.68
CA GLU A 263 -5.07 -17.67 10.66
C GLU A 263 -6.09 -18.66 10.05
N LEU A 264 -6.79 -19.42 10.89
CA LEU A 264 -7.64 -20.56 10.49
C LEU A 264 -9.11 -20.37 10.90
N ASP A 265 -9.97 -20.14 9.91
CA ASP A 265 -11.42 -20.24 10.06
C ASP A 265 -11.83 -21.71 9.97
N LEU A 266 -11.57 -22.46 11.05
CA LEU A 266 -11.89 -23.90 11.15
C LEU A 266 -13.39 -24.17 10.98
N ALA A 267 -14.25 -23.22 11.32
CA ALA A 267 -15.70 -23.34 11.21
C ALA A 267 -16.20 -23.32 9.76
N ASN A 268 -15.53 -22.59 8.86
CA ASN A 268 -15.85 -22.55 7.43
C ASN A 268 -14.82 -23.30 6.56
N GLY A 269 -13.79 -23.90 7.17
CA GLY A 269 -12.77 -24.69 6.48
C GLY A 269 -11.78 -23.87 5.66
N ARG A 270 -11.39 -22.67 6.11
CA ARG A 270 -10.51 -21.75 5.38
C ARG A 270 -9.22 -21.39 6.13
N ILE A 271 -8.17 -21.12 5.36
CA ILE A 271 -6.93 -20.45 5.76
C ILE A 271 -7.02 -19.00 5.26
N PHE A 272 -6.57 -18.04 6.05
CA PHE A 272 -6.34 -16.64 5.65
C PHE A 272 -4.86 -16.32 5.87
N TRP A 273 -4.23 -15.49 5.03
CA TRP A 273 -2.85 -15.05 5.25
C TRP A 273 -2.57 -13.66 4.67
N ALA A 274 -1.49 -13.04 5.15
CA ALA A 274 -0.88 -11.87 4.54
C ALA A 274 0.33 -12.29 3.69
N ASP A 275 0.33 -11.95 2.39
CA ASP A 275 1.54 -11.97 1.55
C ASP A 275 2.06 -10.54 1.41
N ILE A 276 3.14 -10.22 2.13
CA ILE A 276 3.61 -8.85 2.29
C ILE A 276 4.40 -8.32 1.09
N LEU A 277 4.85 -9.18 0.18
CA LEU A 277 5.50 -8.74 -1.07
C LEU A 277 4.51 -8.75 -2.25
N ALA A 278 3.44 -9.55 -2.19
CA ALA A 278 2.28 -9.38 -3.07
C ALA A 278 1.39 -8.19 -2.66
N ASN A 279 1.54 -7.69 -1.42
CA ASN A 279 0.73 -6.64 -0.78
C ASN A 279 -0.77 -7.01 -0.71
N LYS A 280 -1.05 -8.24 -0.26
CA LYS A 280 -2.40 -8.81 -0.23
C LYS A 280 -2.71 -9.52 1.08
N ILE A 281 -3.97 -9.42 1.51
CA ILE A 281 -4.58 -10.43 2.37
C ILE A 281 -5.33 -11.41 1.46
N GLN A 282 -5.03 -12.69 1.58
CA GLN A 282 -5.51 -13.77 0.71
C GLN A 282 -6.13 -14.89 1.56
N SER A 283 -6.83 -15.81 0.90
CA SER A 283 -7.40 -16.98 1.56
C SER A 283 -7.60 -18.16 0.60
N ALA A 284 -7.61 -19.36 1.17
CA ALA A 284 -7.91 -20.63 0.50
C ALA A 284 -8.69 -21.55 1.47
N ASN A 285 -9.08 -22.73 1.01
CA ASN A 285 -9.57 -23.82 1.86
C ASN A 285 -8.43 -24.45 2.67
N LEU A 286 -8.75 -25.22 3.73
CA LEU A 286 -7.75 -25.96 4.54
C LEU A 286 -6.92 -26.99 3.75
N ASP A 287 -7.24 -27.29 2.48
CA ASP A 287 -6.45 -28.14 1.59
C ASP A 287 -5.61 -27.37 0.55
N GLY A 288 -5.60 -26.03 0.61
CA GLY A 288 -4.94 -25.15 -0.36
C GLY A 288 -5.76 -24.85 -1.62
N SER A 289 -6.92 -25.48 -1.82
CA SER A 289 -7.78 -25.18 -2.97
C SER A 289 -8.54 -23.85 -2.80
N GLY A 290 -9.01 -23.23 -3.89
CA GLY A 290 -9.87 -22.05 -3.82
C GLY A 290 -9.18 -20.72 -3.45
N LEU A 291 -7.88 -20.58 -3.76
CA LEU A 291 -7.12 -19.33 -3.63
C LEU A 291 -7.93 -18.11 -4.13
N THR A 292 -8.10 -17.12 -3.26
CA THR A 292 -8.87 -15.89 -3.47
C THR A 292 -8.17 -14.72 -2.77
N ASP A 293 -8.02 -13.59 -3.46
CA ASP A 293 -7.56 -12.33 -2.87
C ASP A 293 -8.73 -11.65 -2.15
N LEU A 294 -8.51 -11.20 -0.90
CA LEU A 294 -9.55 -10.61 -0.05
C LEU A 294 -9.33 -9.11 0.20
N VAL A 295 -8.07 -8.69 0.34
CA VAL A 295 -7.70 -7.28 0.39
C VAL A 295 -6.63 -7.05 -0.67
N ASP A 296 -7.02 -6.41 -1.77
CA ASP A 296 -6.20 -6.03 -2.93
C ASP A 296 -6.09 -4.49 -2.99
N THR A 297 -5.63 -3.87 -1.90
CA THR A 297 -5.40 -2.41 -1.83
C THR A 297 -3.95 -2.02 -2.16
N GLY A 298 -3.20 -2.93 -2.79
CA GLY A 298 -1.84 -2.66 -3.27
C GLY A 298 -1.85 -1.74 -4.49
N LEU A 299 -1.21 -0.57 -4.39
CA LEU A 299 -0.77 0.22 -5.54
C LEU A 299 0.59 -0.30 -6.01
N VAL A 300 0.67 -0.89 -7.20
CA VAL A 300 1.89 -1.58 -7.65
C VAL A 300 2.97 -0.60 -8.10
N ASP A 301 2.60 0.38 -8.93
CA ASP A 301 3.48 1.47 -9.37
C ASP A 301 2.66 2.78 -9.48
N PRO A 302 2.30 3.42 -8.35
CA PRO A 302 1.59 4.68 -8.37
C PRO A 302 2.47 5.77 -8.98
N SER A 303 2.03 6.32 -10.11
CA SER A 303 2.84 7.17 -10.98
C SER A 303 2.39 8.64 -10.95
N GLY A 304 1.15 8.92 -11.35
CA GLY A 304 0.62 10.28 -11.54
C GLY A 304 -0.54 10.59 -10.60
N VAL A 305 -0.74 11.87 -10.28
CA VAL A 305 -1.79 12.34 -9.37
C VAL A 305 -2.37 13.68 -9.83
N ALA A 306 -3.68 13.85 -9.74
CA ALA A 306 -4.39 15.09 -10.05
C ALA A 306 -5.57 15.33 -9.10
N TYR A 307 -5.77 16.57 -8.67
CA TYR A 307 -6.75 16.95 -7.67
C TYR A 307 -7.90 17.78 -8.27
N ASP A 308 -9.10 17.17 -8.34
CA ASP A 308 -10.33 17.91 -8.63
C ASP A 308 -10.82 18.62 -7.37
N ALA A 309 -10.42 19.88 -7.24
CA ALA A 309 -10.90 20.75 -6.16
C ALA A 309 -12.40 21.06 -6.25
N GLN A 310 -13.08 20.91 -7.39
CA GLN A 310 -14.53 21.13 -7.52
C GLN A 310 -15.33 19.98 -6.89
N GLN A 311 -14.90 18.73 -7.11
CA GLN A 311 -15.53 17.53 -6.54
C GLN A 311 -14.93 17.12 -5.17
N ASP A 312 -13.77 17.68 -4.80
CA ASP A 312 -12.99 17.31 -3.62
C ASP A 312 -12.44 15.87 -3.67
N VAL A 313 -11.87 15.51 -4.83
CA VAL A 313 -11.40 14.16 -5.17
C VAL A 313 -9.97 14.21 -5.73
N LEU A 314 -9.13 13.28 -5.28
CA LEU A 314 -7.85 12.96 -5.91
C LEU A 314 -8.05 11.81 -6.90
N TYR A 315 -7.58 11.98 -8.12
CA TYR A 315 -7.40 10.93 -9.11
C TYR A 315 -5.92 10.55 -9.15
N PHE A 316 -5.61 9.27 -9.33
CA PHE A 316 -4.24 8.81 -9.51
C PHE A 316 -4.17 7.53 -10.35
N SER A 317 -3.03 7.30 -10.97
CA SER A 317 -2.73 6.10 -11.75
C SER A 317 -1.94 5.08 -10.93
N ASP A 318 -2.10 3.81 -11.27
CA ASP A 318 -1.24 2.70 -10.89
C ASP A 318 -0.78 2.00 -12.17
N GLY A 319 0.51 2.13 -12.48
CA GLY A 319 1.15 1.68 -13.72
C GLY A 319 1.05 0.17 -13.89
N ASP A 320 1.82 -0.58 -13.10
CA ASP A 320 1.85 -2.04 -13.19
C ASP A 320 0.57 -2.70 -12.65
N GLY A 321 -0.19 -2.03 -11.77
CA GLY A 321 -1.56 -2.44 -11.43
C GLY A 321 -2.56 -2.21 -12.57
N SER A 322 -2.20 -1.40 -13.57
CA SER A 322 -3.01 -1.00 -14.74
C SER A 322 -4.42 -0.52 -14.38
N ARG A 323 -4.50 0.38 -13.39
CA ARG A 323 -5.73 0.98 -12.88
C ARG A 323 -5.63 2.50 -12.83
N ILE A 324 -6.75 3.17 -13.04
CA ILE A 324 -6.97 4.55 -12.58
C ILE A 324 -7.86 4.47 -11.34
N TYR A 325 -7.47 5.15 -10.27
CA TYR A 325 -8.19 5.23 -9.01
C TYR A 325 -8.74 6.65 -8.77
N GLN A 326 -9.73 6.73 -7.88
CA GLN A 326 -10.17 7.95 -7.23
C GLN A 326 -10.23 7.76 -5.71
N VAL A 327 -9.97 8.81 -4.94
CA VAL A 327 -10.01 8.81 -3.46
C VAL A 327 -10.27 10.22 -2.95
N LYS A 328 -10.83 10.38 -1.74
CA LYS A 328 -10.88 11.69 -1.10
C LYS A 328 -9.50 12.13 -0.59
N PRO A 329 -9.24 13.45 -0.47
CA PRO A 329 -7.99 13.99 0.08
C PRO A 329 -7.54 13.46 1.46
N ASP A 330 -8.43 12.85 2.24
CA ASP A 330 -8.16 12.24 3.55
C ASP A 330 -7.93 10.72 3.53
N GLY A 331 -8.04 10.07 2.36
CA GLY A 331 -7.90 8.63 2.17
C GLY A 331 -9.21 7.83 2.25
N SER A 332 -10.35 8.50 2.50
CA SER A 332 -11.67 7.84 2.46
C SER A 332 -12.20 7.67 1.02
N ASP A 333 -13.18 6.78 0.85
CA ASP A 333 -13.85 6.47 -0.42
C ASP A 333 -12.90 6.14 -1.60
N LEU A 334 -11.79 5.44 -1.31
CA LEU A 334 -10.91 4.87 -2.33
C LEU A 334 -11.68 3.88 -3.21
N ALA A 335 -11.69 4.14 -4.52
CA ALA A 335 -12.34 3.30 -5.51
C ALA A 335 -11.50 3.20 -6.79
N VAL A 336 -11.54 2.04 -7.46
CA VAL A 336 -11.10 1.93 -8.85
C VAL A 336 -12.08 2.73 -9.71
N LEU A 337 -11.56 3.65 -10.51
CA LEU A 337 -12.32 4.41 -11.49
C LEU A 337 -12.34 3.69 -12.84
N ILE A 338 -11.20 3.13 -13.25
CA ILE A 338 -11.04 2.43 -14.53
C ILE A 338 -9.99 1.31 -14.40
N ASP A 339 -10.40 0.09 -14.72
CA ASP A 339 -9.57 -1.13 -14.85
C ASP A 339 -9.68 -1.74 -16.25
N ALA A 340 -10.90 -1.78 -16.80
CA ALA A 340 -11.24 -2.44 -18.04
C ALA A 340 -10.59 -1.76 -19.27
N GLY A 341 -9.40 -2.21 -19.62
CA GLY A 341 -8.66 -1.72 -20.78
C GLY A 341 -7.92 -0.40 -20.52
N VAL A 342 -7.37 -0.26 -19.32
CA VAL A 342 -6.21 0.59 -19.04
C VAL A 342 -4.94 -0.26 -19.22
N SER A 343 -3.83 0.33 -19.69
CA SER A 343 -2.59 -0.43 -19.94
C SER A 343 -1.35 0.39 -19.59
N SER A 344 -0.82 0.15 -18.38
CA SER A 344 0.32 0.87 -17.80
C SER A 344 0.17 2.40 -17.92
N PRO A 345 -0.77 3.00 -17.16
CA PRO A 345 -1.02 4.44 -17.14
C PRO A 345 0.13 5.19 -16.44
N PHE A 346 0.52 6.35 -16.96
CA PHE A 346 1.54 7.20 -16.35
C PHE A 346 0.92 8.40 -15.62
N GLN A 347 0.69 9.53 -16.28
CA GLN A 347 0.09 10.72 -15.65
C GLN A 347 -1.43 10.70 -15.77
N VAL A 348 -2.14 11.28 -14.79
CA VAL A 348 -3.56 11.64 -14.86
C VAL A 348 -3.74 13.16 -14.81
N ALA A 349 -4.77 13.70 -15.43
CA ALA A 349 -5.14 15.12 -15.34
C ALA A 349 -6.67 15.30 -15.41
N VAL A 350 -7.21 16.39 -14.85
CA VAL A 350 -8.66 16.58 -14.70
C VAL A 350 -9.17 17.93 -15.22
N ASP A 351 -10.31 17.91 -15.91
CA ASP A 351 -11.07 19.08 -16.38
C ASP A 351 -12.43 19.13 -15.65
N PRO A 352 -12.52 19.83 -14.51
CA PRO A 352 -13.76 19.96 -13.74
C PRO A 352 -14.85 20.78 -14.44
N LEU A 353 -14.51 21.55 -15.49
CA LEU A 353 -15.47 22.35 -16.26
C LEU A 353 -16.22 21.53 -17.32
N ARG A 354 -15.70 20.35 -17.66
CA ARG A 354 -16.32 19.41 -18.62
C ARG A 354 -16.59 18.04 -18.02
N GLU A 355 -16.30 17.88 -16.73
CA GLU A 355 -16.41 16.63 -15.96
C GLU A 355 -15.65 15.49 -16.64
N LYS A 356 -14.37 15.73 -16.98
CA LYS A 356 -13.49 14.77 -17.66
C LYS A 356 -12.19 14.51 -16.91
N VAL A 357 -11.76 13.26 -16.86
CA VAL A 357 -10.38 12.87 -16.48
C VAL A 357 -9.65 12.36 -17.73
N TYR A 358 -8.35 12.62 -17.79
CA TYR A 358 -7.43 12.27 -18.88
C TYR A 358 -6.28 11.45 -18.29
N TRP A 359 -5.66 10.57 -19.08
CA TRP A 359 -4.41 9.91 -18.68
C TRP A 359 -3.49 9.60 -19.85
N SER A 360 -2.18 9.62 -19.61
CA SER A 360 -1.18 9.09 -20.54
C SER A 360 -0.93 7.61 -20.27
N GLU A 361 -0.45 6.87 -21.28
CA GLU A 361 -0.11 5.44 -21.12
C GLU A 361 1.29 5.11 -21.67
N ALA A 362 1.85 4.03 -21.14
CA ALA A 362 2.89 3.24 -21.79
C ALA A 362 2.45 2.68 -23.17
N SER A 363 1.17 2.85 -23.52
CA SER A 363 0.60 2.59 -24.84
C SER A 363 0.66 3.78 -25.82
N GLY A 364 1.12 4.96 -25.39
CA GLY A 364 1.31 6.13 -26.27
C GLY A 364 0.01 6.67 -26.83
N ASN A 365 -1.08 6.29 -26.17
CA ASN A 365 -2.36 6.94 -26.24
C ASN A 365 -2.44 7.97 -25.10
N ILE A 366 -3.18 9.03 -25.36
CA ILE A 366 -3.72 9.90 -24.32
C ILE A 366 -5.21 9.67 -24.31
N TRP A 367 -5.71 9.37 -23.12
CA TRP A 367 -7.08 8.98 -22.88
C TRP A 367 -7.93 10.11 -22.34
N ARG A 368 -9.24 9.89 -22.39
CA ARG A 368 -10.23 10.70 -21.67
C ARG A 368 -11.48 9.90 -21.33
N SER A 369 -11.94 9.94 -20.08
CA SER A 369 -13.28 9.52 -19.65
C SER A 369 -14.05 10.68 -19.00
N ASP A 370 -15.33 10.48 -18.74
CA ASP A 370 -16.09 11.21 -17.71
C ASP A 370 -15.55 10.90 -16.30
N LEU A 371 -15.87 11.75 -15.31
CA LEU A 371 -15.45 11.56 -13.90
C LEU A 371 -16.06 10.32 -13.22
N ASP A 372 -17.02 9.64 -13.84
CA ASP A 372 -17.58 8.35 -13.39
C ASP A 372 -16.96 7.14 -14.12
N GLY A 373 -15.80 7.34 -14.78
CA GLY A 373 -15.11 6.34 -15.61
C GLY A 373 -15.81 6.07 -16.95
N SER A 374 -16.99 6.64 -17.20
CA SER A 374 -17.76 6.39 -18.42
C SER A 374 -17.10 7.00 -19.65
N ALA A 375 -17.37 6.41 -20.82
CA ALA A 375 -16.87 6.89 -22.10
C ALA A 375 -15.36 7.26 -22.09
N ALA A 376 -14.51 6.32 -21.65
CA ALA A 376 -13.05 6.37 -21.77
C ALA A 376 -12.58 6.21 -23.24
N GLU A 377 -11.91 7.15 -23.92
CA GLU A 377 -11.33 6.96 -25.29
C GLU A 377 -9.87 7.33 -25.44
N ILE A 378 -9.21 6.68 -26.40
CA ILE A 378 -8.09 7.27 -27.16
C ILE A 378 -8.54 8.63 -27.73
N LEU A 379 -8.12 9.73 -27.11
CA LEU A 379 -8.25 11.08 -27.68
C LEU A 379 -7.12 11.35 -28.67
N PHE A 380 -5.91 10.88 -28.34
CA PHE A 380 -4.75 10.83 -29.23
C PHE A 380 -4.09 9.46 -29.11
N GLY A 381 -3.49 8.93 -30.17
CA GLY A 381 -2.95 7.57 -30.13
C GLY A 381 -1.74 7.33 -31.02
N GLY A 382 -0.77 6.54 -30.53
CA GLY A 382 0.48 6.25 -31.24
C GLY A 382 1.45 7.43 -31.28
N LEU A 383 1.44 8.27 -30.24
CA LEU A 383 2.25 9.49 -30.11
C LEU A 383 3.75 9.23 -29.84
N GLY A 384 4.17 7.97 -29.70
CA GLY A 384 5.47 7.59 -29.15
C GLY A 384 5.39 7.42 -27.63
N ALA A 385 6.48 7.72 -26.93
CA ALA A 385 6.43 7.87 -25.47
C ALA A 385 5.71 9.17 -25.13
N VAL A 386 4.61 9.04 -24.37
CA VAL A 386 3.98 10.12 -23.63
C VAL A 386 4.24 9.80 -22.17
N THR A 387 4.95 10.69 -21.50
CA THR A 387 5.29 10.63 -20.07
C THR A 387 4.16 11.24 -19.25
N ASP A 388 3.68 12.40 -19.71
CA ASP A 388 2.90 13.33 -18.91
C ASP A 388 1.79 13.99 -19.76
N VAL A 389 0.70 14.42 -19.11
CA VAL A 389 -0.45 15.08 -19.76
C VAL A 389 -1.06 16.11 -18.81
N GLU A 390 -1.37 17.30 -19.33
CA GLU A 390 -1.85 18.44 -18.55
C GLU A 390 -2.94 19.24 -19.30
N VAL A 391 -3.79 19.98 -18.58
CA VAL A 391 -5.03 20.56 -19.12
C VAL A 391 -5.26 22.03 -18.77
N ASP A 392 -5.72 22.80 -19.76
CA ASP A 392 -6.25 24.16 -19.60
C ASP A 392 -7.77 24.13 -19.86
N PRO A 393 -8.60 23.89 -18.83
CA PRO A 393 -10.06 23.89 -18.94
C PRO A 393 -10.62 25.20 -19.50
N LEU A 394 -9.98 26.33 -19.16
CA LEU A 394 -10.46 27.69 -19.46
C LEU A 394 -10.30 28.03 -20.94
N ARG A 395 -9.17 27.65 -21.55
CA ARG A 395 -8.86 27.91 -22.96
C ARG A 395 -9.15 26.72 -23.87
N GLY A 396 -9.42 25.55 -23.31
CA GLY A 396 -9.82 24.34 -24.05
C GLY A 396 -8.66 23.61 -24.73
N TYR A 397 -7.48 23.60 -24.10
CA TYR A 397 -6.28 22.93 -24.60
C TYR A 397 -5.83 21.79 -23.70
N LEU A 398 -5.28 20.74 -24.33
CA LEU A 398 -4.49 19.70 -23.69
C LEU A 398 -3.02 19.87 -24.10
N TYR A 399 -2.13 19.66 -23.14
CA TYR A 399 -0.67 19.67 -23.27
C TYR A 399 -0.15 18.27 -22.91
N TRP A 400 0.99 17.86 -23.47
CA TRP A 400 1.62 16.61 -23.04
C TRP A 400 3.12 16.60 -23.30
N GLY A 401 3.85 15.95 -22.38
CA GLY A 401 5.27 15.64 -22.50
C GLY A 401 5.48 14.39 -23.36
N GLY A 402 6.56 14.37 -24.15
CA GLY A 402 6.91 13.20 -24.93
C GLY A 402 8.20 13.36 -25.74
N VAL A 403 8.46 12.37 -26.60
CA VAL A 403 9.69 12.30 -27.40
C VAL A 403 9.82 13.54 -28.30
N GLY A 404 10.83 14.38 -28.03
CA GLY A 404 11.13 15.58 -28.80
C GLY A 404 10.52 16.89 -28.26
N GLY A 405 9.82 16.86 -27.13
CA GLY A 405 9.36 18.06 -26.42
C GLY A 405 7.87 18.07 -26.07
N ILE A 406 7.32 19.27 -25.85
CA ILE A 406 5.91 19.45 -25.45
C ILE A 406 5.05 19.60 -26.70
N TYR A 407 3.93 18.89 -26.71
CA TYR A 407 2.86 19.03 -27.70
C TYR A 407 1.64 19.71 -27.10
N ARG A 408 0.78 20.25 -27.97
CA ARG A 408 -0.51 20.82 -27.58
C ARG A 408 -1.57 20.60 -28.65
N ALA A 409 -2.78 20.29 -28.22
CA ALA A 409 -3.98 20.20 -29.05
C ALA A 409 -5.20 20.78 -28.33
N ARG A 410 -6.34 20.89 -29.01
CA ARG A 410 -7.61 21.17 -28.36
C ARG A 410 -8.18 19.92 -27.69
N LEU A 411 -9.06 20.12 -26.71
CA LEU A 411 -9.78 19.02 -26.03
C LEU A 411 -10.77 18.27 -26.96
N ASP A 412 -11.04 18.77 -28.17
CA ASP A 412 -11.80 18.06 -29.21
C ASP A 412 -10.94 17.10 -30.06
N GLY A 413 -9.64 16.95 -29.75
CA GLY A 413 -8.69 16.14 -30.52
C GLY A 413 -8.05 16.89 -31.71
N SER A 414 -8.50 18.10 -32.03
CA SER A 414 -8.04 18.83 -33.21
C SER A 414 -6.85 19.77 -32.95
N GLY A 415 -6.15 20.13 -34.02
CA GLY A 415 -5.10 21.16 -33.96
C GLY A 415 -3.83 20.77 -33.20
N GLN A 416 -3.55 19.47 -33.08
CA GLN A 416 -2.28 18.95 -32.54
C GLN A 416 -1.08 19.60 -33.25
N ARG A 417 -0.14 20.10 -32.44
CA ARG A 417 1.15 20.64 -32.90
C ARG A 417 2.22 20.45 -31.83
N LEU A 418 3.48 20.43 -32.24
CA LEU A 418 4.61 20.67 -31.33
C LEU A 418 4.51 22.11 -30.81
N LEU A 419 4.70 22.31 -29.51
CA LEU A 419 4.63 23.60 -28.83
C LEU A 419 6.04 24.14 -28.53
N THR A 420 6.89 23.32 -27.94
CA THR A 420 8.31 23.60 -27.67
C THR A 420 9.13 22.35 -28.01
N PRO A 421 10.17 22.43 -28.85
CA PRO A 421 11.12 21.33 -29.04
C PRO A 421 12.01 21.20 -27.79
N GLY A 422 12.32 19.97 -27.39
CA GLY A 422 13.12 19.69 -26.19
C GLY A 422 13.72 18.29 -26.17
N PHE A 423 14.42 17.99 -25.08
CA PHE A 423 14.75 16.60 -24.70
C PHE A 423 13.53 15.91 -24.10
N ASP A 424 13.73 14.73 -23.50
CA ASP A 424 12.66 13.97 -22.85
C ASP A 424 12.06 14.78 -21.67
N VAL A 425 10.80 15.18 -21.85
CA VAL A 425 9.98 15.89 -20.85
C VAL A 425 9.43 14.86 -19.87
N PHE A 426 9.49 15.12 -18.56
CA PHE A 426 9.01 14.17 -17.54
C PHE A 426 7.72 14.61 -16.83
N GLY A 427 7.47 15.91 -16.69
CA GLY A 427 6.21 16.47 -16.22
C GLY A 427 6.03 17.93 -16.62
N ILE A 428 4.78 18.40 -16.56
CA ILE A 428 4.34 19.73 -16.98
C ILE A 428 3.48 20.34 -15.88
N GLY A 429 3.64 21.65 -15.66
CA GLY A 429 2.81 22.42 -14.74
C GLY A 429 2.22 23.66 -15.40
N LEU A 430 0.89 23.85 -15.28
CA LEU A 430 0.18 24.94 -15.96
C LEU A 430 -0.21 26.07 -15.01
N ASP A 431 0.49 27.20 -15.13
CA ASP A 431 0.01 28.48 -14.59
C ASP A 431 -1.05 29.06 -15.53
N ASN A 432 -2.24 28.47 -15.44
CA ASN A 432 -3.40 28.85 -16.23
C ASN A 432 -3.86 30.29 -15.94
N ALA A 433 -3.44 30.91 -14.83
CA ALA A 433 -3.77 32.29 -14.48
C ALA A 433 -2.86 33.30 -15.20
N ASN A 434 -1.54 33.17 -15.07
CA ASN A 434 -0.56 34.08 -15.70
C ASN A 434 -0.21 33.68 -17.14
N GLY A 435 -0.72 32.55 -17.63
CA GLY A 435 -0.56 32.10 -19.01
C GLY A 435 0.81 31.47 -19.30
N LYS A 436 1.39 30.78 -18.31
CA LYS A 436 2.69 30.10 -18.42
C LYS A 436 2.52 28.58 -18.40
N ILE A 437 3.45 27.90 -19.05
CA ILE A 437 3.72 26.47 -18.93
C ILE A 437 5.11 26.30 -18.34
N TYR A 438 5.22 25.44 -17.33
CA TYR A 438 6.46 24.98 -16.71
C TYR A 438 6.64 23.50 -17.05
N TRP A 439 7.88 23.02 -17.09
CA TRP A 439 8.15 21.60 -17.29
C TRP A 439 9.54 21.19 -16.82
N THR A 440 9.69 19.88 -16.58
CA THR A 440 10.98 19.22 -16.37
C THR A 440 11.50 18.63 -17.69
N GLU A 441 12.80 18.75 -17.94
CA GLU A 441 13.50 17.87 -18.91
C GLU A 441 14.62 17.15 -18.17
N THR A 442 14.76 15.85 -18.39
CA THR A 442 15.89 15.07 -17.86
C THR A 442 16.74 14.53 -19.02
N SER A 443 18.05 14.59 -18.84
CA SER A 443 19.06 14.01 -19.71
C SER A 443 20.08 13.24 -18.85
N PRO A 444 20.89 12.30 -19.40
CA PRO A 444 21.59 11.28 -18.60
C PRO A 444 22.54 11.72 -17.48
N ASN A 445 22.83 13.01 -17.33
CA ASN A 445 23.58 13.58 -16.17
C ASN A 445 23.06 14.96 -15.74
N ARG A 446 21.89 15.40 -16.21
CA ARG A 446 21.36 16.77 -16.00
C ARG A 446 19.84 16.80 -16.11
N ALA A 447 19.20 17.29 -15.06
CA ALA A 447 17.79 17.67 -15.04
C ALA A 447 17.65 19.21 -15.07
N VAL A 448 16.58 19.71 -15.66
CA VAL A 448 16.26 21.14 -15.71
C VAL A 448 14.78 21.41 -15.52
N VAL A 449 14.48 22.56 -14.92
CA VAL A 449 13.13 23.16 -14.95
C VAL A 449 13.15 24.32 -15.92
N LYS A 450 12.19 24.33 -16.84
CA LYS A 450 11.99 25.39 -17.84
C LYS A 450 10.60 25.99 -17.76
N ARG A 451 10.45 27.15 -18.40
CA ARG A 451 9.19 27.89 -18.52
C ARG A 451 9.02 28.45 -19.93
N ALA A 452 7.78 28.57 -20.39
CA ALA A 452 7.39 29.35 -21.56
C ALA A 452 6.00 29.98 -21.35
N ASN A 453 5.57 30.82 -22.29
CA ASN A 453 4.16 31.17 -22.42
C ASN A 453 3.37 29.96 -22.96
N LEU A 454 2.07 29.82 -22.64
CA LEU A 454 1.18 28.74 -23.13
C LEU A 454 1.09 28.59 -24.66
N ASN A 455 1.64 29.54 -25.43
CA ASN A 455 1.73 29.49 -26.89
C ASN A 455 3.06 28.96 -27.45
N GLY A 456 4.04 28.68 -26.58
CA GLY A 456 5.41 28.21 -26.92
C GLY A 456 6.47 29.33 -27.00
N SER A 457 6.12 30.60 -26.85
CA SER A 457 7.08 31.72 -26.92
C SER A 457 7.72 32.02 -25.56
N ASN A 458 8.86 32.72 -25.58
CA ASN A 458 9.62 33.14 -24.40
C ASN A 458 10.02 31.94 -23.53
N GLN A 459 10.70 30.97 -24.15
CA GLN A 459 11.28 29.82 -23.46
C GLN A 459 12.50 30.25 -22.63
N GLU A 460 12.49 29.88 -21.36
CA GLU A 460 13.45 30.26 -20.33
C GLU A 460 13.86 28.99 -19.56
N GLU A 461 15.14 28.84 -19.21
CA GLU A 461 15.60 27.83 -18.26
C GLU A 461 15.71 28.49 -16.88
N LEU A 462 15.07 27.89 -15.87
CA LEU A 462 14.90 28.49 -14.55
C LEU A 462 15.83 27.85 -13.51
N TYR A 463 16.02 26.54 -13.60
CA TYR A 463 16.86 25.75 -12.68
C TYR A 463 17.50 24.57 -13.41
N SER A 464 18.68 24.13 -12.95
CA SER A 464 19.34 22.91 -13.42
C SER A 464 20.12 22.21 -12.33
N GLU A 465 19.98 20.88 -12.23
CA GLU A 465 20.82 20.00 -11.42
C GLU A 465 21.77 19.21 -12.33
N VAL A 466 22.98 18.85 -11.85
CA VAL A 466 23.99 18.10 -12.62
C VAL A 466 24.63 17.02 -11.74
N GLY A 467 24.63 15.77 -12.20
CA GLY A 467 25.21 14.62 -11.51
C GLY A 467 24.30 13.38 -11.54
N PHE A 468 24.67 12.35 -10.77
CA PHE A 468 23.90 11.09 -10.68
C PHE A 468 22.53 11.23 -10.00
N SER A 469 22.29 12.32 -9.26
CA SER A 469 21.00 12.66 -8.66
C SER A 469 20.07 13.45 -9.59
N ALA A 470 20.58 13.92 -10.73
CA ALA A 470 19.92 14.89 -11.60
C ALA A 470 18.84 14.25 -12.51
N PHE A 471 17.81 13.69 -11.87
CA PHE A 471 16.54 13.28 -12.47
C PHE A 471 15.43 14.14 -11.85
N ALA A 472 14.69 14.88 -12.67
CA ALA A 472 13.47 15.54 -12.25
C ALA A 472 12.26 14.79 -12.83
N GLY A 473 11.27 14.53 -11.97
CA GLY A 473 10.01 13.89 -12.32
C GLY A 473 8.98 14.93 -12.74
N ASP A 474 7.93 15.07 -11.95
CA ASP A 474 6.78 15.95 -12.21
C ASP A 474 6.92 17.36 -11.60
N ILE A 475 6.08 18.31 -12.02
CA ILE A 475 6.10 19.72 -11.57
C ILE A 475 4.71 20.38 -11.56
N ALA A 476 4.23 20.72 -10.36
CA ALA A 476 3.04 21.53 -10.15
C ALA A 476 3.35 23.01 -9.81
N VAL A 477 2.37 23.90 -9.99
CA VAL A 477 2.60 25.36 -9.99
C VAL A 477 1.53 26.12 -9.20
N ASP A 478 1.95 26.81 -8.14
CA ASP A 478 1.15 27.86 -7.48
C ASP A 478 1.44 29.23 -8.11
N GLY A 479 0.74 29.52 -9.20
CA GLY A 479 0.80 30.82 -9.89
C GLY A 479 0.27 32.02 -9.08
N ARG A 480 -0.28 31.82 -7.87
CA ARG A 480 -0.78 32.89 -6.99
C ARG A 480 0.08 33.11 -5.76
N GLY A 481 0.51 32.05 -5.07
CA GLY A 481 1.50 32.10 -4.00
C GLY A 481 2.94 32.31 -4.51
N GLY A 482 3.17 32.16 -5.81
CA GLY A 482 4.43 32.50 -6.46
C GLY A 482 5.48 31.38 -6.41
N ARG A 483 5.05 30.11 -6.40
CA ARG A 483 5.94 28.95 -6.22
C ARG A 483 5.71 27.85 -7.25
N ILE A 484 6.77 27.08 -7.51
CA ILE A 484 6.71 25.78 -8.19
C ILE A 484 7.09 24.67 -7.21
N TYR A 485 6.56 23.47 -7.45
CA TYR A 485 6.77 22.28 -6.63
C TYR A 485 7.10 21.12 -7.58
N PHE A 486 8.25 20.45 -7.40
CA PHE A 486 8.70 19.42 -8.35
C PHE A 486 9.42 18.27 -7.65
N SER A 487 9.34 17.07 -8.21
CA SER A 487 9.98 15.87 -7.67
C SER A 487 11.39 15.64 -8.24
N ASN A 488 12.29 15.13 -7.40
CA ASN A 488 13.52 14.46 -7.83
C ASN A 488 13.64 13.09 -7.14
N ILE A 489 14.63 12.28 -7.52
CA ILE A 489 14.77 10.90 -7.03
C ILE A 489 14.86 10.74 -5.48
N LEU A 490 15.08 11.82 -4.73
CA LEU A 490 15.23 11.81 -3.26
C LEU A 490 14.12 12.55 -2.49
N GLY A 491 13.22 13.28 -3.15
CA GLY A 491 12.27 14.15 -2.46
C GLY A 491 11.43 15.08 -3.33
N ILE A 492 10.54 15.83 -2.67
CA ILE A 492 9.85 16.98 -3.26
C ILE A 492 10.66 18.25 -2.98
N LEU A 493 10.82 19.09 -3.99
CA LEU A 493 11.45 20.41 -3.92
C LEU A 493 10.41 21.50 -4.12
N SER A 494 10.72 22.71 -3.66
CA SER A 494 9.98 23.92 -4.01
C SER A 494 10.94 25.03 -4.42
N ALA A 495 10.49 25.93 -5.31
CA ALA A 495 11.22 27.12 -5.72
C ALA A 495 10.24 28.26 -6.02
N ASP A 496 10.74 29.47 -6.24
CA ASP A 496 9.94 30.60 -6.70
C ASP A 496 9.65 30.47 -8.22
N LEU A 497 8.64 31.18 -8.76
CA LEU A 497 8.24 31.07 -10.18
C LEU A 497 9.35 31.37 -11.20
N ASP A 498 10.47 31.98 -10.80
CA ASP A 498 11.62 32.24 -11.67
C ASP A 498 12.79 31.25 -11.49
N GLY A 499 12.62 30.22 -10.65
CA GLY A 499 13.64 29.21 -10.35
C GLY A 499 14.58 29.57 -9.20
N GLN A 500 14.43 30.74 -8.57
CA GLN A 500 15.23 31.10 -7.40
C GLN A 500 14.71 30.44 -6.11
N ASN A 501 15.51 30.52 -5.04
CA ASN A 501 15.17 30.04 -3.70
C ASN A 501 14.73 28.56 -3.63
N VAL A 502 15.36 27.72 -4.45
CA VAL A 502 15.16 26.26 -4.47
C VAL A 502 15.51 25.63 -3.12
N SER A 503 14.59 24.85 -2.56
CA SER A 503 14.78 24.09 -1.33
C SER A 503 14.12 22.71 -1.42
N THR A 504 14.70 21.70 -0.76
CA THR A 504 14.02 20.43 -0.55
C THR A 504 12.91 20.62 0.48
N LEU A 505 11.66 20.40 0.06
CA LEU A 505 10.45 20.55 0.86
C LEU A 505 10.17 19.28 1.69
N VAL A 506 10.32 18.11 1.06
CA VAL A 506 10.11 16.80 1.70
C VAL A 506 11.26 15.87 1.30
N PRO A 507 12.28 15.67 2.16
CA PRO A 507 13.42 14.79 1.88
C PRO A 507 13.15 13.32 2.27
N GLY A 508 13.96 12.40 1.73
CA GLY A 508 13.95 10.99 2.15
C GLY A 508 12.83 10.15 1.54
N LEU A 509 12.32 10.58 0.38
CA LEU A 509 11.37 9.85 -0.43
C LEU A 509 12.09 8.86 -1.36
N GLN A 510 11.43 7.77 -1.73
CA GLN A 510 11.96 6.77 -2.66
C GLN A 510 11.23 6.88 -3.99
N ALA A 511 11.86 7.54 -4.97
CA ALA A 511 11.29 7.81 -6.29
C ALA A 511 9.86 8.42 -6.23
N PRO A 512 9.70 9.65 -5.69
CA PRO A 512 8.49 10.42 -5.94
C PRO A 512 8.41 10.76 -7.43
N ILE A 513 7.26 10.52 -8.07
CA ILE A 513 7.02 10.78 -9.50
C ILE A 513 6.05 11.95 -9.63
N GLY A 514 4.73 11.70 -9.74
CA GLY A 514 3.69 12.72 -9.92
C GLY A 514 3.54 13.66 -8.72
N VAL A 515 3.17 14.92 -8.98
CA VAL A 515 3.02 15.98 -7.96
C VAL A 515 1.84 16.89 -8.32
N ASP A 516 0.91 17.16 -7.39
CA ASP A 516 -0.17 18.16 -7.57
C ASP A 516 -0.58 18.85 -6.25
N LEU A 517 -1.42 19.89 -6.30
CA LEU A 517 -1.61 20.88 -5.22
C LEU A 517 -3.09 21.16 -4.87
N ASP A 518 -3.48 20.96 -3.60
CA ASP A 518 -4.68 21.61 -3.07
C ASP A 518 -4.31 22.99 -2.52
N LEU A 519 -4.33 23.98 -3.41
CA LEU A 519 -4.10 25.39 -3.09
C LEU A 519 -5.17 26.00 -2.17
N ARG A 520 -6.31 25.33 -1.92
CA ARG A 520 -7.33 25.82 -0.96
C ARG A 520 -7.00 25.42 0.48
N ARG A 521 -6.47 24.21 0.66
CA ARG A 521 -6.02 23.69 1.98
C ARG A 521 -4.54 23.88 2.25
N GLY A 522 -3.78 24.39 1.27
CA GLY A 522 -2.33 24.54 1.37
C GLY A 522 -1.64 23.18 1.44
N LYS A 523 -1.99 22.24 0.55
CA LYS A 523 -1.36 20.92 0.45
C LYS A 523 -0.63 20.71 -0.87
N VAL A 524 0.45 19.94 -0.80
CA VAL A 524 1.05 19.23 -1.93
C VAL A 524 0.79 17.73 -1.76
N TYR A 525 0.48 17.05 -2.86
CA TYR A 525 0.35 15.60 -2.98
C TYR A 525 1.46 15.07 -3.89
N TRP A 526 1.86 13.82 -3.68
CA TRP A 526 2.73 13.12 -4.62
C TRP A 526 2.42 11.62 -4.64
N ALA A 527 2.74 11.00 -5.77
CA ALA A 527 2.89 9.56 -5.87
C ALA A 527 4.35 9.16 -5.57
N GLU A 528 4.56 8.11 -4.79
CA GLU A 528 5.87 7.60 -4.40
C GLU A 528 5.95 6.11 -4.75
N SER A 529 6.33 5.82 -6.00
CA SER A 529 6.31 4.47 -6.56
C SER A 529 7.21 3.52 -5.79
N GLY A 530 8.40 3.98 -5.38
CA GLY A 530 9.33 3.21 -4.54
C GLY A 530 8.81 2.87 -3.13
N ARG A 531 7.60 3.31 -2.76
CA ARG A 531 6.85 2.89 -1.56
C ARG A 531 5.38 2.53 -1.83
N GLY A 532 4.97 2.42 -3.09
CA GLY A 532 3.59 2.11 -3.49
C GLY A 532 2.51 2.99 -2.83
N ARG A 533 2.76 4.31 -2.67
CA ARG A 533 1.82 5.19 -1.93
C ARG A 533 1.53 6.53 -2.60
N ILE A 534 0.33 7.04 -2.33
CA ILE A 534 -0.02 8.45 -2.51
C ILE A 534 0.08 9.14 -1.15
N ALA A 535 0.87 10.20 -1.05
CA ALA A 535 1.08 10.93 0.20
C ALA A 535 0.91 12.44 0.00
N ARG A 536 0.82 13.18 1.11
CA ARG A 536 0.63 14.63 1.13
C ARG A 536 1.44 15.32 2.23
N ALA A 537 1.71 16.60 2.04
CA ALA A 537 2.25 17.50 3.07
C ALA A 537 1.57 18.87 2.99
N ASN A 538 1.80 19.73 3.97
CA ASN A 538 1.55 21.16 3.83
C ASN A 538 2.51 21.77 2.79
N LEU A 539 2.16 22.91 2.20
CA LEU A 539 3.02 23.65 1.24
C LEU A 539 4.35 24.19 1.84
N ASP A 540 4.56 24.04 3.15
CA ASP A 540 5.80 24.31 3.89
C ASP A 540 6.62 23.05 4.22
N GLY A 541 6.17 21.86 3.78
CA GLY A 541 6.81 20.56 4.02
C GLY A 541 6.42 19.88 5.33
N SER A 542 5.66 20.55 6.21
CA SER A 542 5.19 19.95 7.47
C SER A 542 4.00 19.02 7.28
N ASN A 543 3.69 18.19 8.29
CA ASN A 543 2.53 17.28 8.30
C ASN A 543 2.49 16.31 7.10
N VAL A 544 3.65 15.69 6.80
CA VAL A 544 3.77 14.57 5.86
C VAL A 544 2.89 13.42 6.35
N THR A 545 1.87 13.07 5.57
CA THR A 545 0.89 12.03 5.89
C THR A 545 0.57 11.20 4.64
N PRO A 546 0.37 9.88 4.76
CA PRO A 546 -0.18 9.09 3.66
C PRO A 546 -1.64 9.49 3.39
N VAL A 547 -2.07 9.28 2.14
CA VAL A 547 -3.48 9.39 1.70
C VAL A 547 -3.96 8.02 1.24
N VAL A 548 -3.18 7.34 0.40
CA VAL A 548 -3.33 5.92 0.07
C VAL A 548 -1.99 5.25 0.25
N LEU A 549 -1.98 4.08 0.88
CA LEU A 549 -0.82 3.20 0.99
C LEU A 549 -1.11 1.94 0.15
N LEU A 550 -0.07 1.19 -0.20
CA LEU A 550 -0.15 -0.27 -0.27
C LEU A 550 -0.97 -0.82 0.92
N ALA A 551 -1.57 -2.00 0.79
CA ALA A 551 -1.72 -2.83 2.00
C ALA A 551 -0.32 -2.98 2.61
N PRO A 552 -0.01 -2.33 3.74
CA PRO A 552 1.36 -2.25 4.21
C PRO A 552 1.80 -3.62 4.74
N PHE A 553 3.06 -3.71 5.16
CA PHE A 553 3.57 -4.81 5.98
C PHE A 553 2.55 -5.20 7.04
N THR A 554 1.81 -6.29 6.77
CA THR A 554 0.68 -6.75 7.57
C THR A 554 1.22 -7.89 8.41
N ILE A 555 1.34 -7.65 9.71
CA ILE A 555 2.18 -8.45 10.60
C ILE A 555 1.31 -9.15 11.66
N GLY A 556 0.14 -8.62 11.99
CA GLY A 556 -0.93 -9.33 12.70
C GLY A 556 -2.17 -9.50 11.84
N LEU A 557 -2.84 -10.65 12.00
CA LEU A 557 -4.06 -11.07 11.32
C LEU A 557 -4.90 -11.90 12.30
N ASP A 558 -6.21 -11.65 12.41
CA ASP A 558 -7.15 -12.50 13.17
C ASP A 558 -8.52 -12.50 12.47
N VAL A 559 -9.27 -13.60 12.63
CA VAL A 559 -10.47 -13.93 11.86
C VAL A 559 -11.50 -14.57 12.78
N GLN A 560 -12.62 -13.87 13.07
CA GLN A 560 -13.62 -14.36 14.03
C GLN A 560 -15.08 -14.17 13.57
N PRO A 561 -16.01 -15.00 14.09
CA PRO A 561 -17.41 -14.63 14.20
C PRO A 561 -17.58 -13.42 15.13
N LEU A 562 -18.20 -12.36 14.61
CA LEU A 562 -18.80 -11.31 15.42
C LEU A 562 -20.14 -11.85 16.00
N PRO A 563 -20.53 -11.42 17.21
CA PRO A 563 -21.75 -11.87 17.89
C PRO A 563 -23.06 -11.37 17.24
#